data_AF-A0A652K9C1-F1
#
_entry.id   AF-A0A652K9C1-F1
#
_cell.length_a   1.000
_cell.length_b   1.000
_cell.length_c   1.000
_cell.angle_alpha   90.00
_cell.angle_beta   90.00
_cell.angle_gamma   90.00
#
_symmetry.space_group_name_H-M   'P 1'
#
loop_
_entity.id
_entity.type
_entity.pdbx_description
1 polymer ?
#
loop_
_entity_poly.entity_id
_entity_poly.type
_entity_poly.pdbx_seq_one_letter_code
_entity_poly.pdbx_strand_id
1 'polypeptide(L)'
;MRPAGPVRGPPEDRNETAMSEPTKPEVQVPEGEAPTELTVRDLVVGDGPEAKPGNVVQVHYVGVTFASGREFDASWDRGQPFKFAVGGGRVIKGWDRGIRGM
;
A
#
# COMPACT_ATOMS: atom_id res chain seq x y z
N MET A 1 41.08 -11.71 43.37
CA MET A 1 39.66 -11.32 43.30
C MET A 1 39.35 -11.01 41.84
N ARG A 2 38.29 -11.59 41.27
CA ARG A 2 38.09 -11.81 39.82
C ARG A 2 37.73 -10.54 39.03
N PRO A 3 38.11 -10.41 37.74
CA PRO A 3 37.55 -9.38 36.86
C PRO A 3 36.11 -9.76 36.45
N ALA A 4 35.20 -8.78 36.49
CA ALA A 4 33.85 -8.91 35.94
C ALA A 4 33.93 -8.86 34.40
N GLY A 5 33.65 -9.99 33.74
CA GLY A 5 33.44 -10.04 32.30
C GLY A 5 32.08 -9.44 31.92
N PRO A 6 31.89 -8.97 30.67
CA PRO A 6 30.64 -8.36 30.27
C PRO A 6 29.52 -9.40 30.26
N VAL A 7 28.40 -9.05 30.90
CA VAL A 7 27.13 -9.79 30.86
C VAL A 7 26.65 -9.82 29.40
N ARG A 8 26.75 -11.00 28.77
CA ARG A 8 26.11 -11.26 27.48
C ARG A 8 24.61 -11.40 27.76
N GLY A 9 23.83 -10.38 27.40
CA GLY A 9 22.37 -10.46 27.44
C GLY A 9 21.86 -11.63 26.59
N PRO A 10 20.67 -12.18 26.89
CA PRO A 10 20.05 -13.18 26.03
C PRO A 10 19.95 -12.63 24.60
N PRO A 11 20.07 -13.46 23.55
CA PRO A 11 19.80 -13.00 22.20
C PRO A 11 18.36 -12.48 22.19
N GLU A 12 18.21 -11.19 21.86
CA GLU A 12 16.92 -10.63 21.47
C GLU A 12 16.54 -11.31 20.16
N ASP A 13 15.93 -12.48 20.27
CA ASP A 13 15.13 -13.10 19.22
C ASP A 13 13.84 -12.28 19.11
N ARG A 14 14.00 -11.01 18.73
CA ARG A 14 12.93 -10.27 18.07
C ARG A 14 12.93 -10.80 16.66
N ASN A 15 12.27 -11.93 16.48
CA ASN A 15 11.59 -12.19 15.23
C ASN A 15 10.45 -11.15 15.14
N GLU A 16 10.86 -9.90 14.94
CA GLU A 16 10.04 -8.83 14.43
C GLU A 16 9.71 -9.32 13.04
N THR A 17 8.50 -9.89 12.90
CA THR A 17 7.92 -10.31 11.64
C THR A 17 8.22 -9.23 10.63
N ALA A 18 9.27 -9.45 9.84
CA ALA A 18 9.54 -8.69 8.65
C ALA A 18 8.33 -8.98 7.77
N MET A 19 7.34 -8.10 7.86
CA MET A 19 6.33 -7.93 6.82
C MET A 19 7.15 -7.82 5.56
N SER A 20 7.23 -8.93 4.82
CA SER A 20 8.04 -9.03 3.61
C SER A 20 7.70 -7.81 2.78
N GLU A 21 8.70 -7.07 2.31
CA GLU A 21 8.44 -5.90 1.47
C GLU A 21 7.39 -6.32 0.43
N PRO A 22 6.25 -5.60 0.34
CA PRO A 22 5.22 -6.01 -0.59
C PRO A 22 5.87 -6.11 -1.98
N THR A 23 5.42 -7.04 -2.80
CA THR A 23 5.89 -7.16 -4.19
C THR A 23 4.92 -6.46 -5.12
N LYS A 24 5.36 -6.12 -6.34
CA LYS A 24 4.46 -5.58 -7.38
C LYS A 24 3.28 -6.56 -7.57
N PRO A 25 2.03 -6.12 -7.35
CA PRO A 25 0.87 -7.00 -7.47
C PRO A 25 0.55 -7.26 -8.95
N GLU A 26 0.02 -8.44 -9.23
CA GLU A 26 -0.59 -8.76 -10.51
C GLU A 26 -2.06 -8.31 -10.51
N VAL A 27 -2.48 -7.57 -11.54
CA VAL A 27 -3.85 -7.05 -11.64
C VAL A 27 -4.65 -7.90 -12.61
N GLN A 28 -5.72 -8.52 -12.11
CA GLN A 28 -6.72 -9.20 -12.94
C GLN A 28 -7.86 -8.22 -13.25
N VAL A 29 -8.07 -7.92 -14.52
CA VAL A 29 -9.21 -7.09 -14.94
C VAL A 29 -10.47 -7.96 -14.95
N PRO A 30 -11.56 -7.54 -14.29
CA PRO A 30 -12.80 -8.31 -14.30
C PRO A 30 -13.41 -8.35 -15.70
N GLU A 31 -14.03 -9.49 -16.03
CA GLU A 31 -14.71 -9.69 -17.30
C GLU A 31 -16.03 -8.89 -17.37
N GLY A 32 -16.45 -8.55 -18.59
CA GLY A 32 -17.71 -7.86 -18.85
C GLY A 32 -17.55 -6.38 -19.19
N GLU A 33 -18.61 -5.61 -18.96
CA GLU A 33 -18.61 -4.18 -19.23
C GLU A 33 -17.84 -3.39 -18.17
N ALA A 34 -17.25 -2.27 -18.60
CA ALA A 34 -16.55 -1.37 -17.70
C ALA A 34 -17.50 -0.86 -16.61
N PRO A 35 -17.13 -0.94 -15.32
CA PRO A 35 -17.93 -0.39 -14.24
C PRO A 35 -18.19 1.11 -14.47
N THR A 36 -19.46 1.52 -14.34
CA THR A 36 -19.85 2.93 -14.39
C THR A 36 -19.65 3.63 -13.04
N GLU A 37 -19.51 2.85 -11.97
CA GLU A 37 -19.29 3.31 -10.61
C GLU A 37 -17.96 2.80 -10.04
N LEU A 38 -17.45 3.50 -9.02
CA LEU A 38 -16.24 3.10 -8.32
C LEU A 38 -16.53 1.86 -7.46
N THR A 39 -15.80 0.78 -7.71
CA THR A 39 -15.78 -0.41 -6.85
C THR A 39 -14.47 -0.46 -6.08
N VAL A 40 -14.54 -0.83 -4.80
CA VAL A 40 -13.39 -1.02 -3.92
C VAL A 40 -13.52 -2.38 -3.25
N ARG A 41 -12.40 -3.10 -3.15
CA ARG A 41 -12.33 -4.38 -2.45
C ARG A 41 -11.01 -4.46 -1.71
N ASP A 42 -11.09 -4.68 -0.41
CA ASP A 42 -9.92 -4.94 0.41
C ASP A 42 -9.53 -6.42 0.26
N LEU A 43 -8.28 -6.65 -0.12
CA LEU A 43 -7.71 -8.01 -0.17
C LEU A 43 -7.13 -8.41 1.18
N VAL A 44 -6.55 -7.42 1.88
CA VAL A 44 -6.05 -7.53 3.25
C VAL A 44 -6.44 -6.24 3.95
N VAL A 45 -7.14 -6.35 5.08
CA VAL A 45 -7.51 -5.21 5.91
C VAL A 45 -6.36 -4.91 6.86
N GLY A 46 -5.91 -3.65 6.90
CA GLY A 46 -4.87 -3.21 7.83
C GLY A 46 -5.44 -2.88 9.21
N ASP A 47 -4.60 -2.93 10.24
CA ASP A 47 -4.96 -2.54 11.62
C ASP A 47 -4.69 -1.06 11.93
N GLY A 48 -4.36 -0.28 10.90
CA GLY A 48 -4.00 1.14 11.01
C GLY A 48 -5.21 2.07 11.14
N PRO A 49 -4.98 3.36 11.45
CA PRO A 49 -6.03 4.36 11.42
C PRO A 49 -6.52 4.59 9.98
N GLU A 50 -7.82 4.78 9.83
CA GLU A 50 -8.43 5.11 8.55
C GLU A 50 -7.83 6.36 7.90
N ALA A 51 -7.67 6.32 6.58
CA ALA A 51 -7.32 7.46 5.76
C ALA A 51 -8.50 8.43 5.63
N LYS A 52 -8.37 9.63 6.21
CA LYS A 52 -9.41 10.69 6.20
C LYS A 52 -9.01 11.87 5.31
N PRO A 53 -9.98 12.67 4.83
CA PRO A 53 -9.67 13.87 4.06
C PRO A 53 -8.67 14.78 4.78
N GLY A 54 -7.64 15.22 4.05
CA GLY A 54 -6.53 16.02 4.59
C GLY A 54 -5.36 15.21 5.14
N ASN A 55 -5.51 13.90 5.42
CA ASN A 55 -4.36 13.06 5.73
C ASN A 55 -3.46 12.91 4.50
N VAL A 56 -2.15 12.82 4.77
CA VAL A 56 -1.16 12.53 3.74
C VAL A 56 -0.84 11.04 3.81
N VAL A 57 -1.06 10.35 2.70
CA VAL A 57 -0.80 8.90 2.57
C VAL A 57 0.34 8.66 1.59
N GLN A 58 0.97 7.50 1.71
CA GLN A 58 1.94 6.98 0.75
C GLN A 58 1.43 5.64 0.25
N VAL A 59 1.36 5.46 -1.06
CA VAL A 59 0.80 4.24 -1.66
C VAL A 59 1.74 3.66 -2.70
N HIS A 60 1.91 2.34 -2.64
CA HIS A 60 2.35 1.57 -3.79
C HIS A 60 1.14 1.18 -4.64
N TYR A 61 1.27 1.25 -5.97
CA TYR A 61 0.17 0.97 -6.88
C TYR A 61 0.64 0.44 -8.23
N VAL A 62 -0.28 -0.26 -8.89
CA VAL A 62 -0.25 -0.62 -10.31
C VAL A 62 -1.56 -0.13 -10.92
N GLY A 63 -1.47 0.67 -11.97
CA GLY A 63 -2.61 1.17 -12.73
C GLY A 63 -2.68 0.48 -14.09
N VAL A 64 -3.78 -0.22 -14.37
CA VAL A 64 -4.06 -0.83 -15.67
C VAL A 64 -5.32 -0.25 -16.30
N THR A 65 -5.41 -0.30 -17.62
CA THR A 65 -6.63 0.07 -18.35
C THR A 65 -7.64 -1.07 -18.34
N PHE A 66 -8.91 -0.77 -18.07
CA PHE A 66 -9.97 -1.79 -18.12
C PHE A 66 -10.06 -2.43 -19.51
N ALA A 67 -10.01 -1.63 -20.57
CA ALA A 67 -10.23 -2.09 -21.94
C ALA A 67 -9.20 -3.12 -22.45
N SER A 68 -7.97 -3.11 -21.91
CA SER A 68 -6.90 -3.97 -22.43
C SER A 68 -6.10 -4.71 -21.35
N GLY A 69 -6.31 -4.41 -20.07
CA GLY A 69 -5.47 -4.91 -18.98
C GLY A 69 -4.03 -4.38 -19.00
N ARG A 70 -3.68 -3.53 -19.96
CA ARG A 70 -2.33 -2.97 -20.05
C ARG A 70 -2.09 -1.97 -18.93
N GLU A 71 -0.97 -2.15 -18.26
CA GLU A 71 -0.41 -1.18 -17.33
C GLU A 71 -0.16 0.15 -18.04
N PHE A 72 -0.62 1.23 -17.43
CA PHE A 72 -0.33 2.59 -17.85
C PHE A 72 0.67 3.28 -16.91
N ASP A 73 0.73 2.86 -15.64
CA ASP A 73 1.67 3.40 -14.66
C ASP A 73 1.78 2.48 -13.42
N ALA A 74 2.98 2.36 -12.83
CA ALA A 74 3.18 1.68 -11.57
C ALA A 74 4.25 2.38 -10.72
N SER A 75 4.02 2.50 -9.41
CA SER A 75 5.03 3.06 -8.49
C SER A 75 6.23 2.12 -8.28
N TRP A 76 5.99 0.82 -8.45
CA TRP A 76 6.98 -0.25 -8.36
C TRP A 76 8.09 -0.10 -9.39
N ASP A 77 7.77 0.30 -10.61
CA ASP A 77 8.75 0.50 -11.69
C ASP A 77 9.69 1.67 -11.42
N ARG A 78 9.26 2.60 -10.55
CA ARG A 78 10.05 3.74 -10.09
C ARG A 78 10.77 3.48 -8.76
N GLY A 79 10.46 2.36 -8.09
CA GLY A 79 11.01 2.04 -6.77
C GLY A 79 10.62 3.01 -5.65
N GLN A 80 9.60 3.85 -5.84
CA GLN A 80 9.18 4.81 -4.82
C GLN A 80 7.64 4.95 -4.75
N PRO A 81 7.05 4.99 -3.55
CA PRO A 81 5.62 5.19 -3.37
C PRO A 81 5.19 6.58 -3.79
N PHE A 82 3.92 6.72 -4.15
CA PHE A 82 3.34 8.02 -4.44
C PHE A 82 2.69 8.62 -3.20
N LYS A 83 2.97 9.91 -2.96
CA LYS A 83 2.52 10.64 -1.77
C LYS A 83 1.53 11.73 -2.16
N PHE A 84 0.37 11.75 -1.51
CA PHE A 84 -0.65 12.76 -1.76
C PHE A 84 -1.56 12.97 -0.55
N ALA A 85 -2.32 14.07 -0.56
CA ALA A 85 -3.34 14.35 0.45
C ALA A 85 -4.70 13.81 0.01
N VAL A 86 -5.35 13.03 0.87
CA VAL A 86 -6.65 12.40 0.59
C VAL A 86 -7.74 13.46 0.46
N GLY A 87 -8.54 13.37 -0.60
CA GLY A 87 -9.66 14.27 -0.84
C GLY A 87 -9.24 15.69 -1.26
N GLY A 88 -8.00 15.86 -1.70
CA GLY A 88 -7.46 17.14 -2.14
C GLY A 88 -7.82 17.54 -3.57
N GLY A 89 -8.46 16.68 -4.36
CA GLY A 89 -8.80 16.96 -5.76
C GLY A 89 -7.61 16.93 -6.71
N ARG A 90 -6.48 16.35 -6.30
CA ARG A 90 -5.20 16.41 -7.02
C ARG A 90 -4.77 15.07 -7.64
N VAL A 91 -5.59 14.03 -7.48
CA VAL A 91 -5.34 12.68 -8.00
C VAL A 91 -6.53 12.23 -8.84
N ILE A 92 -6.41 11.05 -9.46
CA ILE A 92 -7.51 10.42 -10.19
C ILE A 92 -8.73 10.34 -9.28
N LYS A 93 -9.91 10.77 -9.75
CA LYS A 93 -11.12 10.89 -8.92
C LYS A 93 -11.49 9.61 -8.15
N GLY A 94 -11.20 8.45 -8.74
CA GLY A 94 -11.39 7.15 -8.11
C GLY A 94 -10.54 6.98 -6.84
N TRP A 95 -9.32 7.51 -6.82
CA TRP A 95 -8.42 7.46 -5.66
C TRP A 95 -8.90 8.36 -4.54
N ASP A 96 -9.28 9.59 -4.89
CA ASP A 96 -9.79 10.56 -3.92
C ASP A 96 -11.03 10.06 -3.18
N ARG A 97 -11.82 9.19 -3.81
CA ARG A 97 -13.00 8.56 -3.23
C ARG A 97 -12.69 7.22 -2.56
N GLY A 98 -11.94 6.35 -3.25
CA GLY A 98 -11.77 4.95 -2.88
C GLY A 98 -10.82 4.72 -1.72
N ILE A 99 -9.87 5.63 -1.49
CA ILE A 99 -8.90 5.50 -0.39
C ILE A 99 -9.47 5.99 0.94
N ARG A 100 -10.60 6.72 0.92
CA ARG A 100 -11.22 7.19 2.16
C ARG A 100 -11.77 6.00 2.95
N GLY A 101 -11.37 5.86 4.21
CA GLY A 101 -11.83 4.79 5.09
C GLY A 101 -11.08 3.46 4.95
N MET A 102 -10.05 3.39 4.09
CA MET A 102 -9.03 2.33 4.12
C MET A 102 -8.06 2.52 5.29
#